data_AF-A0A0R3LWR1-F1
#
_entry.id   AF-A0A0R3LWR1-F1
#
_cell.length_a   1.000
_cell.length_b   1.000
_cell.length_c   1.000
_cell.angle_alpha   90.00
_cell.angle_beta   90.00
_cell.angle_gamma   90.00
#
_symmetry.space_group_name_H-M   'P 1'
#
loop_
_entity.id
_entity.type
_entity.pdbx_description
1 polymer ?
#
loop_
_entity_poly.entity_id
_entity_poly.type
_entity_poly.pdbx_seq_one_letter_code
_entity_poly.pdbx_strand_id
1 'polypeptide(L)'
;MPFQISGGQYAPVAWSEIAGWREDDHLAAYNAFRVSCRPIAAQQKPPADPKALGTSLRDPCRIAKGLELSDSGKAKAFFEEHFLPVRISRLGEGEGFVTGYYEPIVDGSRTENEVYKVPVYRRPSNLFVRGTTQSSVGLPNKGQVFRKIGRRKLVPYYDRAEIEDGAIADRGLEICFLREQTDLLFSQIQGSARVSLDDGSTLRINYDAHNGFPYTAVGRILIERNIIPKDQMSMQKIREWMEQNPNEADELRRQNKSYVFFREVQLSDKDEAVGAQGVPLTPGRSIAVDKALHVYGTPFFIEGELPIETELSKTPFRRLMIAQDTGSAIVGPARADLYFGAGLDAGKVAGRLRHSARFVMLVPKSLDPGARGRKMPVPDARPSEQIARLFPQTDRSKNPAKSPPDITAGTNARPTAPVGAPPATAPSPAVQAAAATPVPLPEPRPKVEAVSPQPRHLRRYRHRR
;
A
#
# COMPACT_ATOMS: atom_id res chain seq x y z
N MET A 1 13.21 -21.08 -5.61
CA MET A 1 12.04 -20.75 -4.74
C MET A 1 10.78 -20.82 -5.60
N PRO A 2 9.72 -21.54 -5.21
CA PRO A 2 8.63 -21.94 -6.11
C PRO A 2 7.41 -21.00 -6.15
N PHE A 3 7.44 -19.86 -5.47
CA PHE A 3 6.41 -18.81 -5.57
C PHE A 3 6.98 -17.58 -6.27
N GLN A 4 6.13 -16.78 -6.90
CA GLN A 4 6.46 -15.54 -7.61
C GLN A 4 5.64 -14.36 -7.07
N ILE A 5 6.27 -13.20 -6.90
CA ILE A 5 5.59 -11.94 -6.54
C ILE A 5 5.75 -10.96 -7.70
N SER A 6 4.63 -10.54 -8.29
CA SER A 6 4.61 -9.65 -9.47
C SER A 6 5.30 -8.31 -9.18
N GLY A 7 6.24 -7.93 -10.05
CA GLY A 7 7.01 -6.68 -9.92
C GLY A 7 8.03 -6.65 -8.78
N GLY A 8 8.22 -7.76 -8.05
CA GLY A 8 9.21 -7.90 -6.99
C GLY A 8 10.43 -8.71 -7.41
N GLN A 9 11.55 -8.43 -6.75
CA GLN A 9 12.75 -9.26 -6.73
C GLN A 9 13.02 -9.67 -5.29
N TYR A 10 13.55 -10.88 -5.08
CA TYR A 10 13.77 -11.39 -3.73
C TYR A 10 14.86 -12.46 -3.69
N ALA A 11 15.62 -12.47 -2.60
CA ALA A 11 16.74 -13.38 -2.38
C ALA A 11 16.67 -13.98 -0.96
N PRO A 12 16.98 -15.27 -0.77
CA PRO A 12 17.22 -15.83 0.56
C PRO A 12 18.30 -15.03 1.30
N VAL A 13 18.16 -14.91 2.61
CA VAL A 13 19.13 -14.24 3.49
C VAL A 13 19.37 -15.14 4.70
N ALA A 14 20.55 -15.12 5.33
CA ALA A 14 20.74 -15.84 6.59
C ALA A 14 20.17 -15.04 7.77
N TRP A 15 19.67 -15.71 8.82
CA TRP A 15 19.20 -15.04 10.04
C TRP A 15 20.27 -14.15 10.70
N SER A 16 21.55 -14.50 10.52
CA SER A 16 22.71 -13.71 10.98
C SER A 16 23.00 -12.45 10.15
N GLU A 17 22.42 -12.32 8.95
CA GLU A 17 22.61 -11.19 8.03
C GLU A 17 21.47 -10.15 8.12
N ILE A 18 20.50 -10.39 9.00
CA ILE A 18 19.39 -9.47 9.28
C ILE A 18 19.78 -8.60 10.48
N ALA A 19 20.18 -7.36 10.23
CA ALA A 19 20.63 -6.46 11.29
C ALA A 19 19.48 -6.17 12.27
N GLY A 20 19.71 -6.36 13.57
CA GLY A 20 18.67 -6.20 14.61
C GLY A 20 17.79 -7.43 14.87
N TRP A 21 17.99 -8.55 14.14
CA TRP A 21 17.17 -9.76 14.34
C TRP A 21 17.39 -10.44 15.69
N ARG A 22 18.48 -10.19 16.41
CA ARG A 22 18.67 -10.76 17.75
C ARG A 22 18.10 -9.86 18.85
N GLU A 23 17.98 -8.59 18.55
CA GLU A 23 17.69 -7.49 19.47
C GLU A 23 16.19 -7.14 19.51
N ASP A 24 15.39 -7.57 18.53
CA ASP A 24 13.95 -7.31 18.52
C ASP A 24 13.17 -8.06 19.61
N ASP A 25 12.08 -7.45 20.07
CA ASP A 25 11.08 -8.12 20.92
C ASP A 25 10.17 -9.01 20.05
N HIS A 26 10.60 -10.26 19.91
CA HIS A 26 9.89 -11.29 19.16
C HIS A 26 8.59 -11.72 19.85
N LEU A 27 8.46 -11.50 21.17
CA LEU A 27 7.24 -11.85 21.89
C LEU A 27 6.10 -10.92 21.48
N ALA A 28 6.34 -9.61 21.36
CA ALA A 28 5.35 -8.67 20.81
C ALA A 28 4.99 -9.00 19.35
N ALA A 29 5.97 -9.36 18.51
CA ALA A 29 5.72 -9.77 17.12
C ALA A 29 4.91 -11.09 17.05
N TYR A 30 5.22 -12.06 17.92
CA TYR A 30 4.50 -13.33 18.03
C TYR A 30 3.06 -13.14 18.50
N ASN A 31 2.82 -12.25 19.47
CA ASN A 31 1.47 -11.93 19.92
C ASN A 31 0.62 -11.28 18.80
N ALA A 32 1.17 -10.34 18.04
CA ALA A 32 0.52 -9.79 16.84
C ALA A 32 0.27 -10.88 15.77
N PHE A 33 1.20 -11.82 15.60
CA PHE A 33 1.03 -12.95 14.69
C PHE A 33 -0.12 -13.89 15.13
N ARG A 34 -0.21 -14.24 16.42
CA ARG A 34 -1.31 -15.06 16.98
C ARG A 34 -2.68 -14.43 16.77
N VAL A 35 -2.79 -13.08 16.85
CA VAL A 35 -4.02 -12.35 16.54
C VAL A 35 -4.46 -12.61 15.08
N SER A 36 -3.52 -12.51 14.13
CA SER A 36 -3.75 -12.80 12.70
C SER A 36 -4.14 -14.26 12.44
N CYS A 37 -3.68 -15.19 13.29
CA CYS A 37 -3.95 -16.62 13.11
C CYS A 37 -5.40 -17.03 13.34
N ARG A 38 -6.21 -16.24 14.06
CA ARG A 38 -7.64 -16.51 14.28
C ARG A 38 -8.41 -16.57 12.94
N PRO A 39 -8.45 -15.53 12.09
CA PRO A 39 -9.12 -15.60 10.79
C PRO A 39 -8.43 -16.55 9.81
N ILE A 40 -7.09 -16.67 9.84
CA ILE A 40 -6.36 -17.58 8.93
C ILE A 40 -6.75 -19.05 9.16
N ALA A 41 -6.89 -19.47 10.43
CA ALA A 41 -7.33 -20.82 10.78
C ALA A 41 -8.84 -21.05 10.53
N ALA A 42 -9.66 -19.99 10.59
CA ALA A 42 -11.10 -20.06 10.33
C ALA A 42 -11.46 -20.15 8.83
N GLN A 43 -10.56 -19.77 7.92
CA GLN A 43 -10.78 -19.91 6.48
C GLN A 43 -10.87 -21.39 6.08
N GLN A 44 -12.06 -21.86 5.71
CA GLN A 44 -12.24 -23.21 5.20
C GLN A 44 -11.84 -23.31 3.72
N LYS A 45 -12.43 -22.46 2.86
CA LYS A 45 -12.15 -22.42 1.41
C LYS A 45 -10.76 -21.82 1.14
N PRO A 46 -10.05 -22.25 0.08
CA PRO A 46 -8.86 -21.55 -0.39
C PRO A 46 -9.26 -20.16 -0.94
N PRO A 47 -8.35 -19.15 -0.91
CA PRO A 47 -8.58 -17.88 -1.59
C PRO A 47 -8.82 -18.07 -3.09
N ALA A 48 -9.69 -17.26 -3.68
CA ALA A 48 -9.94 -17.29 -5.13
C ALA A 48 -8.71 -16.81 -5.93
N ASP A 49 -7.94 -15.87 -5.38
CA ASP A 49 -6.68 -15.39 -5.98
C ASP A 49 -5.48 -16.19 -5.45
N PRO A 50 -4.71 -16.87 -6.32
CA PRO A 50 -3.50 -17.60 -5.95
C PRO A 50 -2.32 -16.64 -5.74
N LYS A 51 -2.33 -15.92 -4.62
CA LYS A 51 -1.19 -15.11 -4.16
C LYS A 51 0.03 -15.99 -3.86
N ALA A 52 1.21 -15.39 -3.91
CA ALA A 52 2.50 -16.04 -3.66
C ALA A 52 2.55 -16.99 -2.45
N LEU A 53 2.01 -16.55 -1.30
CA LEU A 53 1.98 -17.36 -0.07
C LEU A 53 0.71 -18.22 0.05
N GLY A 54 -0.33 -17.95 -0.75
CA GLY A 54 -1.58 -18.72 -0.78
C GLY A 54 -2.17 -19.01 0.60
N THR A 55 -2.27 -20.28 0.95
CA THR A 55 -2.73 -20.78 2.26
C THR A 55 -1.58 -21.21 3.20
N SER A 56 -0.31 -20.98 2.86
CA SER A 56 0.85 -21.55 3.57
C SER A 56 0.97 -21.11 5.03
N LEU A 57 0.42 -19.95 5.39
CA LEU A 57 0.37 -19.46 6.77
C LEU A 57 -0.52 -20.30 7.70
N ARG A 58 -1.39 -21.18 7.18
CA ARG A 58 -2.26 -22.03 8.01
C ARG A 58 -1.47 -22.96 8.94
N ASP A 59 -0.34 -23.48 8.49
CA ASP A 59 0.48 -24.41 9.28
C ASP A 59 1.18 -23.73 10.48
N PRO A 60 2.00 -22.66 10.31
CA PRO A 60 2.56 -21.95 11.45
C PRO A 60 1.46 -21.35 12.35
N CYS A 61 0.31 -20.95 11.81
CA CYS A 61 -0.81 -20.50 12.63
C CYS A 61 -1.49 -21.60 13.45
N ARG A 62 -1.53 -22.85 12.94
CA ARG A 62 -2.03 -24.00 13.71
C ARG A 62 -1.10 -24.29 14.89
N ILE A 63 0.22 -24.19 14.68
CA ILE A 63 1.23 -24.37 15.72
C ILE A 63 1.13 -23.23 16.76
N ALA A 64 1.12 -21.97 16.31
CA ALA A 64 1.01 -20.79 17.19
C ALA A 64 -0.29 -20.73 18.01
N LYS A 65 -1.36 -21.40 17.56
CA LYS A 65 -2.59 -21.55 18.35
C LYS A 65 -2.37 -22.42 19.59
N GLY A 66 -1.62 -23.52 19.47
CA GLY A 66 -1.34 -24.46 20.56
C GLY A 66 -0.13 -24.09 21.43
N LEU A 67 0.67 -23.10 21.00
CA LEU A 67 1.90 -22.70 21.68
C LEU A 67 1.73 -21.33 22.36
N GLU A 68 1.53 -21.34 23.67
CA GLU A 68 1.49 -20.12 24.49
C GLU A 68 2.93 -19.76 24.89
N LEU A 69 3.44 -18.63 24.40
CA LEU A 69 4.79 -18.16 24.68
C LEU A 69 4.74 -16.90 25.55
N SER A 70 5.65 -16.83 26.52
CA SER A 70 5.88 -15.69 27.41
C SER A 70 7.34 -15.23 27.41
N ASP A 71 8.16 -15.78 26.51
CA ASP A 71 9.59 -15.51 26.38
C ASP A 71 9.94 -15.12 24.93
N SER A 72 10.73 -14.06 24.77
CA SER A 72 11.19 -13.56 23.47
C SER A 72 12.14 -14.55 22.80
N GLY A 73 12.97 -15.29 23.55
CA GLY A 73 13.87 -16.31 23.00
C GLY A 73 13.11 -17.44 22.30
N LYS A 74 12.07 -17.98 22.96
CA LYS A 74 11.15 -18.97 22.38
C LYS A 74 10.35 -18.40 21.21
N ALA A 75 9.89 -17.15 21.29
CA ALA A 75 9.16 -16.50 20.20
C ALA A 75 10.04 -16.32 18.95
N LYS A 76 11.31 -15.94 19.13
CA LYS A 76 12.33 -15.91 18.08
C LYS A 76 12.54 -17.31 17.48
N ALA A 77 12.73 -18.32 18.32
CA ALA A 77 12.91 -19.70 17.88
C ALA A 77 11.72 -20.21 17.04
N PHE A 78 10.47 -19.88 17.41
CA PHE A 78 9.28 -20.19 16.60
C PHE A 78 9.38 -19.62 15.16
N PHE A 79 9.82 -18.38 15.00
CA PHE A 79 10.00 -17.79 13.66
C PHE A 79 11.16 -18.45 12.90
N GLU A 80 12.29 -18.71 13.56
CA GLU A 80 13.45 -19.41 12.97
C GLU A 80 13.15 -20.87 12.60
N GLU A 81 12.26 -21.54 13.36
CA GLU A 81 11.87 -22.93 13.13
C GLU A 81 10.87 -23.08 11.98
N HIS A 82 9.89 -22.19 11.83
CA HIS A 82 8.80 -22.38 10.87
C HIS A 82 8.88 -21.53 9.60
N PHE A 83 9.76 -20.52 9.54
CA PHE A 83 9.90 -19.63 8.39
C PHE A 83 11.32 -19.62 7.81
N LEU A 84 11.43 -19.18 6.56
CA LEU A 84 12.67 -18.78 5.89
C LEU A 84 12.61 -17.27 5.63
N PRO A 85 13.66 -16.51 6.00
CA PRO A 85 13.71 -15.10 5.71
C PRO A 85 14.15 -14.88 4.25
N VAL A 86 13.47 -13.97 3.57
CA VAL A 86 13.76 -13.62 2.18
C VAL A 86 13.76 -12.10 2.06
N ARG A 87 14.92 -11.51 1.72
CA ARG A 87 15.00 -10.08 1.44
C ARG A 87 14.20 -9.78 0.17
N ILE A 88 13.31 -8.80 0.21
CA ILE A 88 12.40 -8.44 -0.89
C ILE A 88 12.53 -6.95 -1.21
N SER A 89 12.58 -6.63 -2.51
CA SER A 89 12.46 -5.27 -3.01
C SER A 89 11.63 -5.24 -4.29
N ARG A 90 11.39 -4.05 -4.83
CA ARG A 90 10.82 -3.89 -6.17
C ARG A 90 11.89 -4.17 -7.23
N LEU A 91 11.49 -4.73 -8.36
CA LEU A 91 12.42 -5.08 -9.44
C LEU A 91 13.21 -3.84 -9.90
N GLY A 92 14.53 -3.91 -9.85
CA GLY A 92 15.42 -2.78 -10.19
C GLY A 92 15.66 -1.77 -9.07
N GLU A 93 15.04 -1.93 -7.90
CA GLU A 93 15.22 -1.06 -6.72
C GLU A 93 15.93 -1.82 -5.60
N GLY A 94 16.89 -1.17 -4.91
CA GLY A 94 17.69 -1.80 -3.86
C GLY A 94 17.00 -1.93 -2.51
N GLU A 95 16.05 -1.05 -2.22
CA GLU A 95 15.31 -0.98 -0.95
C GLU A 95 13.80 -0.86 -1.20
N GLY A 96 13.00 -1.03 -0.16
CA GLY A 96 11.58 -0.74 -0.15
C GLY A 96 11.28 0.64 0.43
N PHE A 97 10.00 0.93 0.69
CA PHE A 97 9.56 2.24 1.15
C PHE A 97 8.49 2.15 2.25
N VAL A 98 8.64 2.98 3.29
CA VAL A 98 7.72 3.05 4.43
C VAL A 98 7.15 4.45 4.66
N THR A 99 5.89 4.46 5.07
CA THR A 99 5.19 5.61 5.64
C THR A 99 4.63 5.21 7.01
N GLY A 100 3.98 6.13 7.73
CA GLY A 100 3.26 5.81 8.96
C GLY A 100 1.79 6.24 8.91
N TYR A 101 0.96 5.49 9.64
CA TYR A 101 -0.47 5.78 9.84
C TYR A 101 -0.88 5.54 11.30
N TYR A 102 -2.02 6.12 11.70
CA TYR A 102 -2.47 6.14 13.09
C TYR A 102 -3.99 6.29 13.17
N GLU A 103 -4.60 6.03 14.33
CA GLU A 103 -6.01 6.32 14.57
C GLU A 103 -6.17 7.74 15.16
N PRO A 104 -6.68 8.73 14.40
CA PRO A 104 -6.87 10.08 14.89
C PRO A 104 -7.97 10.14 15.95
N ILE A 105 -7.83 11.09 16.86
CA ILE A 105 -8.88 11.51 17.79
C ILE A 105 -9.36 12.89 17.30
N VAL A 106 -10.66 13.03 17.07
CA VAL A 106 -11.31 14.23 16.52
C VAL A 106 -12.56 14.56 17.33
N ASP A 107 -12.95 15.82 17.39
CA ASP A 107 -14.17 16.22 18.10
C ASP A 107 -15.41 16.14 17.18
N GLY A 108 -16.54 15.73 17.75
CA GLY A 108 -17.80 15.67 17.03
C GLY A 108 -19.04 15.69 17.93
N SER A 109 -20.22 15.61 17.30
CA SER A 109 -21.50 15.39 17.97
C SER A 109 -22.34 14.38 17.21
N ARG A 110 -23.28 13.71 17.87
CA ARG A 110 -24.25 12.80 17.22
C ARG A 110 -25.30 13.55 16.40
N THR A 111 -25.47 14.86 16.63
CA THR A 111 -26.43 15.73 15.93
C THR A 111 -25.74 16.96 15.35
N GLU A 112 -26.21 17.42 14.20
CA GLU A 112 -25.74 18.66 13.58
C GLU A 112 -26.05 19.87 14.47
N ASN A 113 -25.11 20.82 14.58
CA ASN A 113 -25.32 22.07 15.29
C ASN A 113 -24.41 23.19 14.75
N GLU A 114 -24.37 24.34 15.42
CA GLU A 114 -23.61 25.51 14.97
C GLU A 114 -22.09 25.28 14.89
N VAL A 115 -21.56 24.29 15.61
CA VAL A 115 -20.13 23.91 15.64
C VAL A 115 -19.87 22.68 14.78
N TYR A 116 -20.70 21.64 14.90
CA TYR A 116 -20.50 20.36 14.22
C TYR A 116 -21.43 20.25 13.01
N LYS A 117 -20.89 20.52 11.82
CA LYS A 117 -21.63 20.63 10.55
C LYS A 117 -21.19 19.63 9.47
N VAL A 118 -20.12 18.88 9.71
CA VAL A 118 -19.48 18.04 8.68
C VAL A 118 -19.92 16.59 8.84
N PRO A 119 -20.86 16.07 8.03
CA PRO A 119 -21.44 14.74 8.23
C PRO A 119 -20.45 13.62 7.91
N VAL A 120 -20.30 12.68 8.84
CA VAL A 120 -19.58 11.42 8.64
C VAL A 120 -20.56 10.37 8.13
N TYR A 121 -20.47 9.98 6.86
CA TYR A 121 -21.46 9.09 6.25
C TYR A 121 -21.17 7.59 6.42
N ARG A 122 -22.22 6.83 6.74
CA ARG A 122 -22.28 5.35 6.61
C ARG A 122 -22.38 4.93 5.15
N ARG A 123 -21.99 3.68 4.83
CA ARG A 123 -22.13 3.13 3.47
C ARG A 123 -23.59 3.25 2.97
N PRO A 124 -23.84 3.96 1.86
CA PRO A 124 -25.19 4.13 1.33
C PRO A 124 -25.79 2.81 0.81
N SER A 125 -27.09 2.61 1.01
CA SER A 125 -27.83 1.41 0.55
C SER A 125 -27.93 1.27 -0.97
N ASN A 126 -27.64 2.34 -1.72
CA ASN A 126 -27.61 2.38 -3.17
C ASN A 126 -26.19 2.37 -3.77
N LEU A 127 -25.17 2.06 -2.96
CA LEU A 127 -23.77 1.88 -3.37
C LEU A 127 -23.54 0.41 -3.73
N PHE A 128 -23.09 0.14 -4.96
CA PHE A 128 -22.93 -1.22 -5.50
C PHE A 128 -21.53 -1.46 -6.04
N VAL A 129 -20.98 -2.64 -5.75
CA VAL A 129 -19.75 -3.16 -6.39
C VAL A 129 -20.07 -4.49 -7.05
N ARG A 130 -19.56 -4.69 -8.27
CA ARG A 130 -19.79 -5.94 -9.03
C ARG A 130 -19.14 -7.11 -8.30
N GLY A 131 -19.88 -8.19 -8.08
CA GLY A 131 -19.42 -9.37 -7.35
C GLY A 131 -19.45 -9.24 -5.83
N THR A 132 -20.03 -8.18 -5.28
CA THR A 132 -20.12 -7.94 -3.82
C THR A 132 -21.57 -7.69 -3.41
N THR A 133 -21.96 -8.13 -2.22
CA THR A 133 -23.31 -7.92 -1.65
C THR A 133 -23.31 -6.77 -0.65
N GLN A 134 -24.48 -6.19 -0.35
CA GLN A 134 -24.58 -5.18 0.72
C GLN A 134 -24.18 -5.73 2.10
N SER A 135 -24.39 -7.03 2.34
CA SER A 135 -23.97 -7.74 3.55
C SER A 135 -22.47 -8.07 3.61
N SER A 136 -21.70 -7.79 2.56
CA SER A 136 -20.26 -8.03 2.57
C SER A 136 -19.56 -7.07 3.53
N VAL A 137 -18.68 -7.62 4.37
CA VAL A 137 -17.86 -6.87 5.34
C VAL A 137 -16.68 -6.25 4.60
N GLY A 138 -16.72 -4.93 4.42
CA GLY A 138 -15.77 -4.20 3.60
C GLY A 138 -15.94 -4.44 2.10
N LEU A 139 -15.48 -3.48 1.30
CA LEU A 139 -15.38 -3.58 -0.15
C LEU A 139 -13.94 -3.89 -0.60
N PRO A 140 -13.74 -4.41 -1.83
CA PRO A 140 -12.42 -4.38 -2.47
C PRO A 140 -11.86 -2.95 -2.48
N ASN A 141 -10.59 -2.76 -2.11
CA ASN A 141 -10.00 -1.42 -1.93
C ASN A 141 -9.77 -0.63 -3.24
N LYS A 142 -10.09 -1.25 -4.39
CA LYS A 142 -9.93 -0.76 -5.75
C LYS A 142 -11.03 -1.38 -6.60
N GLY A 143 -11.57 -0.62 -7.54
CA GLY A 143 -12.60 -1.08 -8.47
C GLY A 143 -13.66 -0.01 -8.73
N GLN A 144 -14.48 -0.23 -9.74
CA GLN A 144 -15.60 0.65 -10.05
C GLN A 144 -16.74 0.43 -9.05
N VAL A 145 -17.17 1.52 -8.42
CA VAL A 145 -18.32 1.57 -7.53
C VAL A 145 -19.44 2.32 -8.24
N PHE A 146 -20.66 1.81 -8.14
CA PHE A 146 -21.81 2.29 -8.90
C PHE A 146 -22.95 2.73 -7.98
N ARG A 147 -23.73 3.71 -8.42
CA ARG A 147 -25.07 3.99 -7.89
C ARG A 147 -26.13 3.56 -8.90
N LYS A 148 -27.28 3.16 -8.38
CA LYS A 148 -28.45 2.80 -9.18
C LYS A 148 -29.33 4.03 -9.44
N ILE A 149 -29.65 4.28 -10.71
CA ILE A 149 -30.66 5.26 -11.15
C ILE A 149 -31.84 4.50 -11.77
N GLY A 150 -33.03 4.74 -11.24
CA GLY A 150 -34.25 4.04 -11.66
C GLY A 150 -34.18 2.51 -11.43
N ARG A 151 -34.88 1.73 -12.25
CA ARG A 151 -34.99 0.27 -12.04
C ARG A 151 -33.77 -0.55 -12.44
N ARG A 152 -32.93 -0.10 -13.39
CA ARG A 152 -31.83 -0.92 -13.96
C ARG A 152 -30.53 -0.20 -14.32
N LYS A 153 -30.46 1.14 -14.38
CA LYS A 153 -29.22 1.82 -14.82
C LYS A 153 -28.23 1.92 -13.66
N LEU A 154 -27.05 1.31 -13.82
CA LEU A 154 -25.88 1.57 -12.98
C LEU A 154 -25.06 2.69 -13.64
N VAL A 155 -24.68 3.68 -12.85
CA VAL A 155 -23.73 4.74 -13.21
C VAL A 155 -22.65 4.83 -12.13
N PRO A 156 -21.47 5.43 -12.38
CA PRO A 156 -20.48 5.65 -11.32
C PRO A 156 -21.08 6.30 -10.07
N TYR A 157 -20.55 5.96 -8.90
CA TYR A 157 -20.93 6.64 -7.66
C TYR A 157 -20.54 8.13 -7.72
N TYR A 158 -21.09 8.93 -6.82
CA TYR A 158 -20.74 10.34 -6.70
C TYR A 158 -19.27 10.53 -6.32
N ASP A 159 -18.62 11.53 -6.91
CA ASP A 159 -17.28 11.95 -6.48
C ASP A 159 -17.32 12.76 -5.18
N ARG A 160 -16.14 13.12 -4.65
CA ARG A 160 -16.03 13.89 -3.41
C ARG A 160 -16.82 15.19 -3.43
N ALA A 161 -16.70 15.99 -4.49
CA ALA A 161 -17.33 17.30 -4.55
C ALA A 161 -18.86 17.15 -4.60
N GLU A 162 -19.37 16.23 -5.41
CA GLU A 162 -20.81 15.92 -5.45
C GLU A 162 -21.37 15.51 -4.08
N ILE A 163 -20.63 14.71 -3.30
CA ILE A 163 -21.04 14.29 -1.94
C ILE A 163 -21.07 15.48 -0.97
N GLU A 164 -20.07 16.35 -1.04
CA GLU A 164 -19.94 17.54 -0.18
C GLU A 164 -20.94 18.64 -0.54
N ASP A 165 -21.32 18.74 -1.82
CA ASP A 165 -22.42 19.58 -2.31
C ASP A 165 -23.82 18.96 -2.04
N GLY A 166 -23.88 17.90 -1.24
CA GLY A 166 -25.14 17.36 -0.71
C GLY A 166 -25.82 16.26 -1.53
N ALA A 167 -25.16 15.65 -2.53
CA ALA A 167 -25.79 14.62 -3.39
C ALA A 167 -26.27 13.34 -2.65
N ILE A 168 -25.94 13.20 -1.36
CA ILE A 168 -26.43 12.14 -0.47
C ILE A 168 -26.95 12.66 0.90
N ALA A 169 -27.09 13.98 1.10
CA ALA A 169 -27.62 14.58 2.32
C ALA A 169 -29.10 14.23 2.56
N ASP A 170 -29.58 14.40 3.81
CA ASP A 170 -30.96 14.16 4.24
C ASP A 170 -31.47 12.72 4.02
N ARG A 171 -30.55 11.75 3.98
CA ARG A 171 -30.86 10.34 3.72
C ARG A 171 -30.78 9.44 4.95
N GLY A 172 -30.54 10.01 6.13
CA GLY A 172 -30.29 9.23 7.36
C GLY A 172 -29.02 8.41 7.22
N LEU A 173 -27.97 8.98 6.64
CA LEU A 173 -26.67 8.34 6.41
C LEU A 173 -25.59 8.85 7.38
N GLU A 174 -25.89 9.87 8.17
CA GLU A 174 -25.01 10.57 9.08
C GLU A 174 -24.78 9.71 10.34
N ILE A 175 -23.53 9.39 10.67
CA ILE A 175 -23.13 8.66 11.89
C ILE A 175 -22.90 9.65 13.04
N CYS A 176 -22.22 10.73 12.73
CA CYS A 176 -21.94 11.89 13.57
C CYS A 176 -21.56 13.07 12.67
N PHE A 177 -21.35 14.23 13.28
CA PHE A 177 -20.91 15.45 12.62
C PHE A 177 -19.59 15.89 13.26
N LEU A 178 -18.60 16.22 12.43
CA LEU A 178 -17.33 16.82 12.84
C LEU A 178 -17.38 18.34 12.70
N ARG A 179 -16.39 19.01 13.29
CA ARG A 179 -16.22 20.47 13.16
C ARG A 179 -15.74 20.83 11.75
N GLU A 180 -14.63 20.22 11.33
CA GLU A 180 -13.90 20.62 10.13
C GLU A 180 -13.86 19.54 9.04
N GLN A 181 -13.95 19.97 7.78
CA GLN A 181 -13.80 19.09 6.61
C GLN A 181 -12.38 18.51 6.50
N THR A 182 -11.39 19.21 7.05
CA THR A 182 -10.00 18.76 7.14
C THR A 182 -9.88 17.51 8.03
N ASP A 183 -10.59 17.46 9.16
CA ASP A 183 -10.61 16.30 10.06
C ASP A 183 -11.30 15.09 9.43
N LEU A 184 -12.39 15.32 8.68
CA LEU A 184 -13.01 14.27 7.90
C LEU A 184 -12.05 13.74 6.82
N LEU A 185 -11.37 14.61 6.06
CA LEU A 185 -10.40 14.20 5.05
C LEU A 185 -9.28 13.34 5.66
N PHE A 186 -8.68 13.76 6.77
CA PHE A 186 -7.61 12.99 7.40
C PHE A 186 -8.14 11.68 8.00
N SER A 187 -9.30 11.66 8.65
CA SER A 187 -9.94 10.42 9.11
C SER A 187 -10.19 9.44 7.96
N GLN A 188 -10.60 9.94 6.79
CA GLN A 188 -10.79 9.13 5.57
C GLN A 188 -9.49 8.61 4.97
N ILE A 189 -8.36 9.32 5.13
CA ILE A 189 -7.02 8.87 4.73
C ILE A 189 -6.50 7.78 5.67
N GLN A 190 -6.72 7.93 6.99
CA GLN A 190 -6.31 6.95 8.00
C GLN A 190 -7.21 5.69 8.01
N GLY A 191 -8.47 5.81 7.58
CA GLY A 191 -9.42 4.69 7.47
C GLY A 191 -10.13 4.30 8.78
N SER A 192 -9.78 4.93 9.89
CA SER A 192 -10.51 4.84 11.17
C SER A 192 -10.35 6.15 11.95
N ALA A 193 -11.16 6.37 12.97
CA ALA A 193 -11.02 7.47 13.92
C ALA A 193 -11.75 7.20 15.25
N ARG A 194 -11.34 7.91 16.29
CA ARG A 194 -12.11 8.10 17.53
C ARG A 194 -12.74 9.49 17.48
N VAL A 195 -14.06 9.55 17.62
CA VAL A 195 -14.80 10.80 17.71
C VAL A 195 -15.14 11.04 19.18
N SER A 196 -14.49 12.03 19.78
CA SER A 196 -14.82 12.55 21.11
C SER A 196 -16.16 13.29 21.02
N LEU A 197 -17.17 12.84 21.75
CA LEU A 197 -18.49 13.46 21.76
C LEU A 197 -18.62 14.50 22.88
N ASP A 198 -19.56 15.42 22.68
CA ASP A 198 -19.94 16.49 23.62
C ASP A 198 -20.46 15.97 24.97
N ASP A 199 -21.03 14.76 25.01
CA ASP A 199 -21.41 14.05 26.24
C ASP A 199 -20.23 13.37 26.98
N GLY A 200 -19.00 13.47 26.46
CA GLY A 200 -17.80 12.86 27.00
C GLY A 200 -17.61 11.37 26.65
N SER A 201 -18.49 10.79 25.84
CA SER A 201 -18.33 9.43 25.31
C SER A 201 -17.49 9.40 24.02
N THR A 202 -16.92 8.24 23.70
CA THR A 202 -16.17 8.02 22.45
C THR A 202 -16.99 7.22 21.46
N LEU A 203 -17.17 7.77 20.26
CA LEU A 203 -17.69 7.06 19.10
C LEU A 203 -16.54 6.55 18.23
N ARG A 204 -16.44 5.23 18.03
CA ARG A 204 -15.39 4.61 17.19
C ARG A 204 -15.92 4.34 15.79
N ILE A 205 -15.19 4.80 14.77
CA ILE A 205 -15.54 4.61 13.36
C ILE A 205 -14.41 3.93 12.58
N ASN A 206 -14.75 2.92 11.77
CA ASN A 206 -13.82 2.22 10.87
C ASN A 206 -14.36 2.22 9.44
N TYR A 207 -13.46 2.07 8.48
CA TYR A 207 -13.76 1.89 7.05
C TYR A 207 -14.83 0.82 6.82
N ASP A 208 -15.80 1.14 5.95
CA ASP A 208 -16.78 0.20 5.40
C ASP A 208 -16.74 0.18 3.86
N ALA A 209 -16.59 1.36 3.22
CA ALA A 209 -16.64 1.48 1.76
C ALA A 209 -15.90 2.71 1.22
N HIS A 210 -15.77 2.76 -0.10
CA HIS A 210 -15.30 3.92 -0.86
C HIS A 210 -16.21 4.19 -2.07
N ASN A 211 -16.09 5.37 -2.69
CA ASN A 211 -16.90 5.77 -3.85
C ASN A 211 -16.33 5.34 -5.22
N GLY A 212 -15.26 4.54 -5.27
CA GLY A 212 -14.70 3.97 -6.51
C GLY A 212 -13.67 4.83 -7.23
N PHE A 213 -13.47 6.09 -6.82
CA PHE A 213 -12.44 6.95 -7.40
C PHE A 213 -11.05 6.64 -6.83
N PRO A 214 -9.97 6.84 -7.60
CA PRO A 214 -8.60 6.72 -7.09
C PRO A 214 -8.30 7.83 -6.08
N TYR A 215 -7.46 7.52 -5.11
CA TYR A 215 -6.94 8.51 -4.16
C TYR A 215 -5.95 9.46 -4.85
N THR A 216 -6.14 10.76 -4.65
CA THR A 216 -5.19 11.80 -5.08
C THR A 216 -4.56 12.44 -3.84
N ALA A 217 -3.23 12.40 -3.73
CA ALA A 217 -2.53 12.96 -2.58
C ALA A 217 -2.49 14.50 -2.65
N VAL A 218 -3.24 15.17 -1.78
CA VAL A 218 -3.30 16.65 -1.70
C VAL A 218 -1.92 17.30 -1.51
N GLY A 219 -1.04 16.68 -0.72
CA GLY A 219 0.34 17.14 -0.55
C GLY A 219 1.17 17.15 -1.85
N ARG A 220 0.87 16.27 -2.82
CA ARG A 220 1.52 16.31 -4.14
C ARG A 220 1.13 17.59 -4.90
N ILE A 221 -0.15 17.98 -4.84
CA ILE A 221 -0.67 19.16 -5.52
C ILE A 221 -0.08 20.44 -4.92
N LEU A 222 0.10 20.49 -3.60
CA LEU A 222 0.78 21.59 -2.92
C LEU A 222 2.25 21.74 -3.35
N ILE A 223 2.96 20.64 -3.61
CA ILE A 223 4.32 20.66 -4.20
C ILE A 223 4.27 21.15 -5.65
N GLU A 224 3.37 20.60 -6.48
CA GLU A 224 3.25 20.95 -7.90
C GLU A 224 2.83 22.42 -8.12
N ARG A 225 2.09 23.01 -7.16
CA ARG A 225 1.75 24.45 -7.12
C ARG A 225 2.85 25.32 -6.50
N ASN A 226 3.99 24.76 -6.07
CA ASN A 226 5.07 25.44 -5.33
C ASN A 226 4.61 26.15 -4.03
N ILE A 227 3.56 25.65 -3.38
CA ILE A 227 3.01 26.21 -2.14
C ILE A 227 3.75 25.68 -0.91
N ILE A 228 4.04 24.39 -0.87
CA ILE A 228 4.84 23.76 0.19
C ILE A 228 5.99 22.95 -0.45
N PRO A 229 7.26 23.25 -0.11
CA PRO A 229 8.41 22.48 -0.60
C PRO A 229 8.35 20.98 -0.27
N LYS A 230 8.91 20.15 -1.16
CA LYS A 230 8.85 18.68 -1.08
C LYS A 230 9.51 18.10 0.19
N ASP A 231 10.54 18.77 0.68
CA ASP A 231 11.32 18.52 1.89
C ASP A 231 10.58 18.92 3.17
N GLN A 232 9.72 19.95 3.11
CA GLN A 232 8.89 20.41 4.23
C GLN A 232 7.51 19.73 4.26
N MET A 233 7.22 18.84 3.30
CA MET A 233 5.91 18.22 3.15
C MET A 233 5.64 17.17 4.24
N SER A 234 4.82 17.55 5.23
CA SER A 234 4.30 16.67 6.30
C SER A 234 2.78 16.76 6.42
N MET A 235 2.17 15.83 7.16
CA MET A 235 0.72 15.86 7.44
C MET A 235 0.32 17.13 8.20
N GLN A 236 1.18 17.56 9.13
CA GLN A 236 1.03 18.78 9.92
C GLN A 236 1.05 20.02 9.03
N LYS A 237 2.01 20.13 8.10
CA LYS A 237 2.11 21.27 7.18
C LYS A 237 0.95 21.39 6.21
N ILE A 238 0.40 20.26 5.74
CA ILE A 238 -0.84 20.26 4.94
C ILE A 238 -2.01 20.81 5.77
N ARG A 239 -2.16 20.35 7.02
CA ARG A 239 -3.21 20.79 7.94
C ARG A 239 -3.12 22.28 8.27
N GLU A 240 -1.95 22.74 8.71
CA GLU A 240 -1.67 24.15 9.00
C GLU A 240 -2.02 25.05 7.81
N TRP A 241 -1.65 24.64 6.59
CA TRP A 241 -1.98 25.39 5.38
C TRP A 241 -3.49 25.40 5.08
N MET A 242 -4.18 24.27 5.26
CA MET A 242 -5.64 24.18 5.06
C MET A 242 -6.42 25.04 6.06
N GLU A 243 -5.98 25.08 7.31
CA GLU A 243 -6.58 25.91 8.38
C GLU A 243 -6.36 27.42 8.12
N GLN A 244 -5.24 27.80 7.50
CA GLN A 244 -4.92 29.19 7.15
C GLN A 244 -5.58 29.67 5.84
N ASN A 245 -5.98 28.75 4.95
CA ASN A 245 -6.48 29.06 3.59
C ASN A 245 -7.78 28.27 3.30
N PRO A 246 -8.89 28.52 4.02
CA PRO A 246 -10.06 27.63 4.01
C PRO A 246 -10.74 27.49 2.63
N ASN A 247 -10.78 28.55 1.82
CA ASN A 247 -11.40 28.49 0.48
C ASN A 247 -10.57 27.62 -0.48
N GLU A 248 -9.24 27.80 -0.45
CA GLU A 248 -8.27 27.05 -1.24
C GLU A 248 -8.13 25.61 -0.72
N ALA A 249 -8.34 25.39 0.59
CA ALA A 249 -8.41 24.07 1.21
C ALA A 249 -9.57 23.25 0.64
N ASP A 250 -10.74 23.85 0.45
CA ASP A 250 -11.88 23.18 -0.19
C ASP A 250 -11.59 22.80 -1.64
N GLU A 251 -11.01 23.70 -2.44
CA GLU A 251 -10.62 23.38 -3.81
C GLU A 251 -9.60 22.23 -3.85
N LEU A 252 -8.54 22.32 -3.02
CA LEU A 252 -7.49 21.31 -2.91
C LEU A 252 -8.04 19.95 -2.47
N ARG A 253 -8.89 19.94 -1.44
CA ARG A 253 -9.53 18.75 -0.88
C ARG A 253 -10.40 18.06 -1.91
N ARG A 254 -11.18 18.81 -2.70
CA ARG A 254 -12.02 18.31 -3.80
C ARG A 254 -11.24 17.73 -4.98
N GLN A 255 -9.93 18.02 -5.14
CA GLN A 255 -9.06 17.32 -6.11
C GLN A 255 -8.94 15.81 -5.77
N ASN A 256 -9.06 15.43 -4.49
CA ASN A 256 -9.12 14.04 -4.07
C ASN A 256 -10.55 13.49 -4.25
N LYS A 257 -10.89 13.09 -5.48
CA LYS A 257 -12.21 12.52 -5.82
C LYS A 257 -12.61 11.28 -5.01
N SER A 258 -11.64 10.58 -4.39
CA SER A 258 -11.89 9.46 -3.48
C SER A 258 -12.58 9.93 -2.19
N TYR A 259 -13.71 9.30 -1.88
CA TYR A 259 -14.47 9.48 -0.65
C TYR A 259 -14.64 8.15 0.06
N VAL A 260 -14.46 8.14 1.38
CA VAL A 260 -14.56 6.94 2.24
C VAL A 260 -15.80 7.03 3.13
N PHE A 261 -16.54 5.93 3.20
CA PHE A 261 -17.68 5.74 4.08
C PHE A 261 -17.28 4.84 5.26
N PHE A 262 -17.81 5.17 6.43
CA PHE A 262 -17.49 4.49 7.68
C PHE A 262 -18.63 3.58 8.14
N ARG A 263 -18.37 2.86 9.24
CA ARG A 263 -19.34 2.21 10.10
C ARG A 263 -18.92 2.44 11.55
N GLU A 264 -19.90 2.60 12.44
CA GLU A 264 -19.69 2.57 13.88
C GLU A 264 -19.23 1.16 14.30
N VAL A 265 -18.27 1.09 15.23
CA VAL A 265 -17.74 -0.17 15.77
C VAL A 265 -17.81 -0.17 17.28
N GLN A 266 -18.18 -1.32 17.85
CA GLN A 266 -18.22 -1.51 19.30
C GLN A 266 -16.81 -1.87 19.79
N LEU A 267 -16.01 -0.84 20.06
CA LEU A 267 -14.66 -0.90 20.61
C LEU A 267 -14.58 0.06 21.80
N SER A 268 -13.97 -0.35 22.90
CA SER A 268 -13.71 0.52 24.05
C SER A 268 -12.52 1.45 23.79
N ASP A 269 -12.33 2.48 24.63
CA ASP A 269 -11.17 3.38 24.53
C ASP A 269 -9.82 2.68 24.67
N LYS A 270 -9.79 1.48 25.25
CA LYS A 270 -8.59 0.66 25.41
C LYS A 270 -8.30 -0.24 24.21
N ASP A 271 -9.27 -0.40 23.31
CA ASP A 271 -9.13 -1.23 22.12
C ASP A 271 -8.50 -0.46 20.96
N GLU A 272 -7.60 -1.13 20.24
CA GLU A 272 -6.98 -0.62 19.02
C GLU A 272 -7.90 -0.75 17.80
N ALA A 273 -7.65 0.08 16.77
CA ALA A 273 -8.41 0.04 15.53
C ALA A 273 -8.38 -1.36 14.88
N VAL A 274 -9.51 -1.79 14.30
CA VAL A 274 -9.58 -3.05 13.54
C VAL A 274 -9.15 -2.84 12.09
N GLY A 275 -8.02 -3.44 11.71
CA GLY A 275 -7.47 -3.38 10.36
C GLY A 275 -8.22 -4.26 9.35
N ALA A 276 -7.89 -4.13 8.07
CA ALA A 276 -8.58 -4.81 6.97
C ALA A 276 -8.44 -6.35 6.92
N GLN A 277 -7.69 -6.97 7.81
CA GLN A 277 -7.78 -8.42 8.08
C GLN A 277 -9.01 -8.80 8.94
N GLY A 278 -9.64 -7.83 9.60
CA GLY A 278 -10.73 -8.05 10.57
C GLY A 278 -10.24 -8.38 11.98
N VAL A 279 -9.03 -7.91 12.34
CA VAL A 279 -8.44 -8.08 13.67
C VAL A 279 -7.94 -6.75 14.23
N PRO A 280 -7.87 -6.56 15.56
CA PRO A 280 -7.25 -5.38 16.15
C PRO A 280 -5.79 -5.25 15.72
N LEU A 281 -5.39 -4.01 15.41
CA LEU A 281 -4.01 -3.65 15.15
C LEU A 281 -3.20 -3.61 16.46
N THR A 282 -1.89 -3.58 16.35
CA THR A 282 -0.92 -3.57 17.44
C THR A 282 0.11 -2.48 17.14
N PRO A 283 0.15 -1.39 17.92
CA PRO A 283 1.07 -0.27 17.72
C PRO A 283 2.53 -0.74 17.59
N GLY A 284 3.23 -0.28 16.56
CA GLY A 284 4.62 -0.67 16.31
C GLY A 284 4.85 -2.14 15.95
N ARG A 285 3.78 -2.92 15.69
CA ARG A 285 3.83 -4.32 15.22
C ARG A 285 2.91 -4.63 14.04
N SER A 286 1.91 -3.81 13.73
CA SER A 286 1.08 -3.98 12.53
C SER A 286 1.57 -3.12 11.36
N ILE A 287 1.45 -3.67 10.15
CA ILE A 287 1.64 -2.92 8.91
C ILE A 287 0.46 -3.07 7.94
N ALA A 288 0.19 -2.00 7.20
CA ALA A 288 -0.60 -2.04 6.00
C ALA A 288 0.30 -2.43 4.80
N VAL A 289 -0.16 -3.34 3.94
CA VAL A 289 0.60 -3.83 2.76
C VAL A 289 -0.25 -3.83 1.49
N ASP A 290 0.36 -4.09 0.33
CA ASP A 290 -0.38 -4.29 -0.92
C ASP A 290 -1.19 -5.60 -0.89
N LYS A 291 -2.52 -5.47 -0.75
CA LYS A 291 -3.48 -6.58 -0.74
C LYS A 291 -3.50 -7.37 -2.05
N ALA A 292 -2.99 -6.86 -3.18
CA ALA A 292 -2.91 -7.64 -4.41
C ALA A 292 -1.76 -8.67 -4.35
N LEU A 293 -0.66 -8.34 -3.69
CA LEU A 293 0.56 -9.16 -3.66
C LEU A 293 0.64 -10.05 -2.42
N HIS A 294 0.30 -9.49 -1.26
CA HIS A 294 0.59 -10.09 0.04
C HIS A 294 -0.63 -10.74 0.70
N VAL A 295 -0.37 -11.75 1.55
CA VAL A 295 -1.40 -12.42 2.36
C VAL A 295 -1.38 -11.80 3.76
N TYR A 296 -2.54 -11.52 4.36
CA TYR A 296 -2.55 -11.01 5.73
C TYR A 296 -2.02 -12.05 6.72
N GLY A 297 -1.39 -11.59 7.80
CA GLY A 297 -0.60 -12.39 8.74
C GLY A 297 0.82 -12.70 8.28
N THR A 298 1.24 -12.30 7.07
CA THR A 298 2.64 -12.46 6.64
C THR A 298 3.55 -11.59 7.53
N PRO A 299 4.60 -12.15 8.16
CA PRO A 299 5.56 -11.36 8.91
C PRO A 299 6.61 -10.71 7.98
N PHE A 300 6.95 -9.46 8.25
CA PHE A 300 8.01 -8.70 7.60
C PHE A 300 8.90 -8.06 8.67
N PHE A 301 10.20 -8.33 8.60
CA PHE A 301 11.19 -7.57 9.34
C PHE A 301 11.56 -6.32 8.54
N ILE A 302 11.41 -5.15 9.16
CA ILE A 302 11.67 -3.84 8.56
C ILE A 302 12.92 -3.25 9.20
N GLU A 303 13.91 -2.91 8.38
CA GLU A 303 15.21 -2.35 8.78
C GLU A 303 15.43 -0.97 8.11
N GLY A 304 15.74 0.06 8.88
CA GLY A 304 16.09 1.39 8.36
C GLY A 304 16.46 2.41 9.44
N GLU A 305 16.72 3.65 9.03
CA GLU A 305 16.83 4.83 9.91
C GLU A 305 15.55 5.65 9.75
N LEU A 306 14.77 5.83 10.82
CA LEU A 306 13.47 6.54 10.79
C LEU A 306 13.41 7.66 11.85
N PRO A 307 12.71 8.79 11.57
CA PRO A 307 12.54 9.90 12.51
C PRO A 307 11.44 9.59 13.55
N ILE A 308 11.71 8.60 14.41
CA ILE A 308 10.78 8.17 15.46
C ILE A 308 10.75 9.18 16.61
N GLU A 309 11.92 9.52 17.14
CA GLU A 309 12.06 10.43 18.28
C GLU A 309 11.79 11.88 17.86
N THR A 310 12.55 12.42 16.90
CA THR A 310 12.43 13.81 16.42
C THR A 310 12.37 13.86 14.89
N GLU A 311 11.98 14.99 14.30
CA GLU A 311 11.94 15.15 12.83
C GLU A 311 13.29 14.91 12.14
N LEU A 312 14.39 15.11 12.86
CA LEU A 312 15.75 14.98 12.37
C LEU A 312 16.46 13.70 12.89
N SER A 313 15.78 12.87 13.70
CA SER A 313 16.42 11.68 14.27
C SER A 313 16.61 10.59 13.21
N LYS A 314 17.76 9.92 13.27
CA LYS A 314 18.06 8.71 12.51
C LYS A 314 17.92 7.49 13.42
N THR A 315 16.76 7.36 14.06
CA THR A 315 16.50 6.30 15.04
C THR A 315 16.56 4.94 14.30
N PRO A 316 17.43 3.99 14.71
CA PRO A 316 17.48 2.68 14.09
C PRO A 316 16.17 1.93 14.30
N PHE A 317 15.44 1.68 13.22
CA PHE A 317 14.19 0.92 13.23
C PHE A 317 14.45 -0.48 12.69
N ARG A 318 14.31 -1.48 13.56
CA ARG A 318 14.63 -2.89 13.26
C ARG A 318 13.60 -3.76 13.97
N ARG A 319 12.47 -4.06 13.30
CA ARG A 319 11.31 -4.73 13.93
C ARG A 319 10.65 -5.74 13.02
N LEU A 320 10.30 -6.90 13.57
CA LEU A 320 9.36 -7.84 12.99
C LEU A 320 7.92 -7.34 13.18
N MET A 321 7.20 -7.19 12.07
CA MET A 321 5.86 -6.64 11.99
C MET A 321 4.97 -7.52 11.13
N ILE A 322 3.65 -7.45 11.34
CA ILE A 322 2.68 -8.38 10.75
C ILE A 322 1.74 -7.62 9.81
N ALA A 323 1.57 -8.15 8.59
CA ALA A 323 0.65 -7.61 7.59
C ALA A 323 -0.81 -7.81 8.00
N GLN A 324 -1.38 -6.87 8.74
CA GLN A 324 -2.76 -6.96 9.28
C GLN A 324 -3.74 -6.00 8.60
N ASP A 325 -3.22 -5.11 7.75
CA ASP A 325 -4.00 -4.06 7.10
C ASP A 325 -3.57 -3.81 5.65
N THR A 326 -4.17 -2.82 5.00
CA THR A 326 -3.85 -2.38 3.64
C THR A 326 -4.48 -1.02 3.34
N GLY A 327 -3.81 -0.20 2.53
CA GLY A 327 -4.34 1.07 2.04
C GLY A 327 -4.36 1.11 0.51
N SER A 328 -5.25 1.92 -0.08
CA SER A 328 -5.34 2.06 -1.55
C SER A 328 -4.06 2.62 -2.19
N ALA A 329 -3.32 3.46 -1.43
CA ALA A 329 -2.02 4.03 -1.77
C ALA A 329 -0.82 3.12 -1.44
N ILE A 330 -1.05 1.97 -0.81
CA ILE A 330 0.01 1.01 -0.42
C ILE A 330 0.12 -0.03 -1.53
N VAL A 331 1.03 0.22 -2.47
CA VAL A 331 1.17 -0.55 -3.71
C VAL A 331 2.63 -0.94 -3.91
N GLY A 332 2.87 -2.22 -4.19
CA GLY A 332 4.19 -2.77 -4.49
C GLY A 332 4.71 -3.82 -3.48
N PRO A 333 5.73 -4.58 -3.88
CA PRO A 333 6.21 -5.77 -3.15
C PRO A 333 6.92 -5.43 -1.84
N ALA A 334 7.61 -4.29 -1.77
CA ALA A 334 8.32 -3.80 -0.59
C ALA A 334 7.83 -2.39 -0.22
N ARG A 335 6.52 -2.26 -0.01
CA ARG A 335 5.84 -1.02 0.38
C ARG A 335 4.93 -1.33 1.57
N ALA A 336 5.13 -0.62 2.68
CA ALA A 336 4.29 -0.77 3.87
C ALA A 336 3.97 0.56 4.54
N ASP A 337 2.80 0.63 5.19
CA ASP A 337 2.44 1.70 6.13
C ASP A 337 2.56 1.16 7.56
N LEU A 338 3.25 1.89 8.43
CA LEU A 338 3.58 1.48 9.80
C LEU A 338 2.51 2.01 10.76
N TYR A 339 1.82 1.13 11.50
CA TYR A 339 0.80 1.55 12.47
C TYR A 339 1.44 2.00 13.79
N PHE A 340 1.16 3.23 14.23
CA PHE A 340 1.72 3.79 15.47
C PHE A 340 0.75 3.85 16.65
N GLY A 341 -0.49 3.37 16.51
CA GLY A 341 -1.53 3.45 17.54
C GLY A 341 -2.45 4.66 17.34
N ALA A 342 -3.06 5.13 18.42
CA ALA A 342 -4.03 6.20 18.41
C ALA A 342 -3.51 7.53 18.98
N GLY A 343 -4.16 8.63 18.59
CA GLY A 343 -3.97 9.96 19.19
C GLY A 343 -2.79 10.76 18.66
N LEU A 344 -2.53 11.89 19.33
CA LEU A 344 -1.66 12.95 18.82
C LEU A 344 -0.21 12.52 18.60
N ASP A 345 0.39 11.77 19.54
CA ASP A 345 1.80 11.39 19.44
C ASP A 345 2.05 10.31 18.39
N ALA A 346 1.11 9.35 18.24
CA ALA A 346 1.10 8.42 17.11
C ALA A 346 1.01 9.19 15.78
N GLY A 347 0.15 10.22 15.71
CA GLY A 347 0.03 11.10 14.54
C GLY A 347 1.26 11.94 14.24
N LYS A 348 1.96 12.45 15.27
CA LYS A 348 3.26 13.12 15.12
C LYS A 348 4.27 12.18 14.48
N VAL A 349 4.46 10.96 15.00
CA VAL A 349 5.38 9.98 14.41
C VAL A 349 4.94 9.62 12.99
N ALA A 350 3.71 9.14 12.81
CA ALA A 350 3.18 8.73 11.52
C ALA A 350 3.34 9.78 10.41
N GLY A 351 2.97 11.03 10.69
CA GLY A 351 3.01 12.15 9.73
C GLY A 351 4.41 12.56 9.26
N ARG A 352 5.48 12.11 9.95
CA ARG A 352 6.89 12.34 9.60
C ARG A 352 7.48 11.21 8.74
N LEU A 353 6.85 10.03 8.67
CA LEU A 353 7.46 8.88 7.98
C LEU A 353 7.26 8.93 6.46
N ARG A 354 8.38 9.04 5.73
CA ARG A 354 8.48 8.97 4.27
C ARG A 354 9.89 8.49 3.86
N HIS A 355 10.23 7.24 4.18
CA HIS A 355 11.63 6.76 4.17
C HIS A 355 11.82 5.48 3.36
N SER A 356 13.02 5.32 2.80
CA SER A 356 13.48 4.01 2.34
C SER A 356 13.70 3.07 3.53
N ALA A 357 13.38 1.79 3.36
CA ALA A 357 13.65 0.76 4.35
C ALA A 357 13.86 -0.59 3.66
N ARG A 358 14.65 -1.48 4.27
CA ARG A 358 14.84 -2.85 3.80
C ARG A 358 13.77 -3.75 4.38
N PHE A 359 13.28 -4.66 3.53
CA PHE A 359 12.22 -5.60 3.87
C PHE A 359 12.78 -7.02 3.82
N VAL A 360 12.61 -7.78 4.89
CA VAL A 360 12.82 -9.22 4.92
C VAL A 360 11.49 -9.89 5.23
N MET A 361 10.89 -10.52 4.22
CA MET A 361 9.64 -11.26 4.35
C MET A 361 9.92 -12.64 4.94
N LEU A 362 9.17 -13.04 5.96
CA LEU A 362 9.25 -14.40 6.51
C LEU A 362 8.25 -15.31 5.79
N VAL A 363 8.79 -16.30 5.07
CA VAL A 363 8.01 -17.22 4.24
C VAL A 363 7.91 -18.59 4.94
N PRO A 364 6.73 -19.20 5.09
CA PRO A 364 6.61 -20.53 5.70
C PRO A 364 7.47 -21.60 5.01
N LYS A 365 8.18 -22.41 5.80
CA LYS A 365 9.06 -23.50 5.29
C LYS A 365 8.33 -24.55 4.43
N SER A 366 7.00 -24.63 4.49
CA SER A 366 6.20 -25.48 3.59
C SER A 366 6.26 -25.06 2.10
N LEU A 367 6.80 -23.87 1.82
CA LEU A 367 7.11 -23.35 0.48
C LEU A 367 8.59 -23.56 0.07
N ASP A 368 9.44 -24.16 0.91
CA ASP A 368 10.82 -24.50 0.58
C ASP A 368 10.86 -25.61 -0.50
N PRO A 369 11.46 -25.37 -1.68
CA PRO A 369 11.56 -26.39 -2.71
C PRO A 369 12.53 -27.52 -2.33
N GLY A 370 13.51 -27.29 -1.44
CA GLY A 370 14.43 -28.32 -0.96
C GLY A 370 13.73 -29.37 -0.09
N ALA A 371 12.79 -28.95 0.75
CA ALA A 371 11.95 -29.84 1.55
C ALA A 371 11.01 -30.71 0.70
N ARG A 372 10.52 -30.17 -0.44
CA ARG A 372 9.74 -30.95 -1.42
C ARG A 372 10.62 -31.89 -2.24
N GLY A 373 11.78 -31.41 -2.72
CA GLY A 373 12.73 -32.19 -3.51
C GLY A 373 13.25 -33.44 -2.78
N ARG A 374 13.51 -33.34 -1.46
CA ARG A 374 13.86 -34.49 -0.61
C ARG A 374 12.78 -35.59 -0.51
N LYS A 375 11.54 -35.29 -0.89
CA LYS A 375 10.41 -36.24 -0.90
C LYS A 375 9.98 -36.67 -2.31
N MET A 376 10.62 -36.13 -3.36
CA MET A 376 10.38 -36.62 -4.72
C MET A 376 11.18 -37.91 -4.93
N PRO A 377 10.57 -38.98 -5.47
CA PRO A 377 11.33 -40.13 -5.94
C PRO A 377 12.36 -39.67 -6.96
N VAL A 378 13.61 -40.11 -6.81
CA VAL A 378 14.62 -39.94 -7.85
C VAL A 378 14.18 -40.79 -9.05
N PRO A 379 14.23 -40.27 -10.30
CA PRO A 379 13.93 -41.09 -11.46
C PRO A 379 14.83 -42.31 -11.50
N ASP A 380 14.28 -43.47 -11.91
CA ASP A 380 15.05 -44.70 -12.05
C ASP A 380 16.28 -44.48 -12.95
N ALA A 381 17.36 -45.19 -12.62
CA ALA A 381 18.60 -45.11 -13.39
C ALA A 381 18.33 -45.40 -14.87
N ARG A 382 18.88 -44.57 -15.76
CA ARG A 382 18.64 -44.71 -17.21
C ARG A 382 19.04 -46.12 -17.66
N PRO A 383 18.22 -46.82 -18.49
CA PRO A 383 18.49 -48.18 -18.97
C PRO A 383 19.82 -48.36 -19.73
N SER A 384 20.53 -47.27 -20.04
CA SER A 384 21.80 -47.25 -20.74
C SER A 384 22.90 -48.11 -20.11
N GLU A 385 22.94 -48.32 -18.79
CA GLU A 385 23.98 -49.18 -18.19
C GLU A 385 23.75 -50.67 -18.44
N GLN A 386 22.50 -51.13 -18.50
CA GLN A 386 22.18 -52.52 -18.89
C GLN A 386 22.32 -52.72 -20.40
N ILE A 387 21.87 -51.74 -21.21
CA ILE A 387 21.93 -51.82 -22.67
C ILE A 387 23.38 -51.72 -23.18
N ALA A 388 24.24 -50.90 -22.57
CA ALA A 388 25.66 -50.80 -22.94
C ALA A 388 26.44 -52.11 -22.70
N ARG A 389 25.99 -52.98 -21.78
CA ARG A 389 26.57 -54.32 -21.59
C ARG A 389 26.13 -55.34 -22.64
N LEU A 390 25.02 -55.08 -23.35
CA LEU A 390 24.46 -55.98 -24.36
C LEU A 390 25.00 -55.71 -25.78
N PHE A 391 25.59 -54.54 -26.02
CA PHE A 391 26.13 -54.14 -27.33
C PHE A 391 27.54 -53.53 -27.20
N PRO A 392 28.60 -54.35 -27.05
CA PRO A 392 29.97 -53.85 -27.13
C PRO A 392 30.26 -53.30 -28.53
N GLN A 393 30.59 -52.02 -28.64
CA GLN A 393 31.02 -51.44 -29.91
C GLN A 393 32.42 -51.94 -30.27
N THR A 394 32.56 -52.52 -31.47
CA THR A 394 33.85 -52.95 -32.02
C THR A 394 34.52 -51.80 -32.75
N ASP A 395 35.70 -51.39 -32.29
CA ASP A 395 36.49 -50.34 -32.94
C ASP A 395 36.91 -50.73 -34.37
N ARG A 396 36.44 -49.96 -35.36
CA ARG A 396 36.90 -50.09 -36.75
C ARG A 396 38.17 -49.28 -37.02
N SER A 397 39.29 -49.96 -36.80
CA SER A 397 40.50 -49.96 -37.64
C SER A 397 41.15 -48.63 -38.08
N LYS A 398 42.40 -48.45 -37.62
CA LYS A 398 43.41 -47.55 -38.23
C LYS A 398 43.75 -47.99 -39.66
N ASN A 399 44.06 -47.03 -40.56
CA ASN A 399 45.27 -47.07 -41.41
C ASN A 399 45.53 -45.71 -42.13
N PRO A 400 46.77 -45.40 -42.57
CA PRO A 400 47.18 -44.00 -42.80
C PRO A 400 47.66 -43.62 -44.24
N ALA A 401 47.60 -42.31 -44.49
CA ALA A 401 48.46 -41.47 -45.37
C ALA A 401 48.49 -41.62 -46.91
N LYS A 402 48.28 -40.48 -47.61
CA LYS A 402 49.15 -39.94 -48.69
C LYS A 402 48.73 -38.52 -49.13
N SER A 403 49.73 -37.69 -49.48
CA SER A 403 49.69 -36.35 -50.12
C SER A 403 50.95 -36.22 -51.02
N PRO A 404 51.25 -35.11 -51.75
CA PRO A 404 50.52 -33.89 -52.16
C PRO A 404 50.40 -33.87 -53.74
N PRO A 405 50.54 -32.78 -54.57
CA PRO A 405 50.54 -31.32 -54.37
C PRO A 405 49.71 -30.46 -55.39
N ASP A 406 49.70 -29.14 -55.12
CA ASP A 406 49.65 -27.91 -55.96
C ASP A 406 49.13 -27.85 -57.42
N ILE A 407 48.37 -26.77 -57.72
CA ILE A 407 48.82 -25.57 -58.47
C ILE A 407 47.75 -24.44 -58.40
N THR A 408 48.13 -23.19 -58.72
CA THR A 408 47.51 -21.90 -58.36
C THR A 408 46.75 -21.14 -59.49
N ALA A 409 46.06 -20.06 -59.08
CA ALA A 409 45.54 -18.91 -59.87
C ALA A 409 44.27 -19.10 -60.76
N GLY A 410 43.36 -18.12 -60.91
CA GLY A 410 43.23 -16.80 -60.24
C GLY A 410 42.07 -15.93 -60.81
N THR A 411 41.85 -14.73 -60.22
CA THR A 411 41.02 -13.55 -60.68
C THR A 411 39.49 -13.76 -60.87
N ASN A 412 38.55 -12.82 -60.66
CA ASN A 412 38.43 -11.42 -60.18
C ASN A 412 37.18 -11.34 -59.24
N ALA A 413 36.85 -10.32 -58.43
CA ALA A 413 37.07 -8.87 -58.51
C ALA A 413 37.10 -8.14 -57.13
N ARG A 414 37.53 -6.87 -57.16
CA ARG A 414 37.64 -5.87 -56.07
C ARG A 414 36.31 -5.10 -55.82
N PRO A 415 36.21 -4.19 -54.81
CA PRO A 415 36.69 -4.27 -53.42
C PRO A 415 35.71 -3.67 -52.38
N THR A 416 35.85 -4.04 -51.11
CA THR A 416 35.53 -3.15 -49.97
C THR A 416 36.75 -3.09 -49.05
N ALA A 417 37.23 -1.88 -48.75
CA ALA A 417 38.45 -1.66 -47.97
C ALA A 417 38.16 -0.81 -46.71
N PRO A 418 38.82 -1.07 -45.56
CA PRO A 418 38.43 -0.52 -44.26
C PRO A 418 39.40 0.56 -43.71
N VAL A 419 38.87 1.45 -42.87
CA VAL A 419 39.58 2.38 -41.95
C VAL A 419 38.60 2.62 -40.78
N GLY A 420 38.94 2.77 -39.50
CA GLY A 420 40.21 2.94 -38.78
C GLY A 420 40.04 4.02 -37.70
N ALA A 421 40.54 3.79 -36.48
CA ALA A 421 40.70 4.84 -35.44
C ALA A 421 41.93 5.73 -35.77
N PRO A 422 42.31 6.81 -35.05
CA PRO A 422 41.88 7.36 -33.73
C PRO A 422 41.42 8.84 -33.92
N PRO A 423 41.60 9.88 -33.03
CA PRO A 423 42.14 9.99 -31.65
C PRO A 423 41.24 10.80 -30.68
N ALA A 424 41.85 11.41 -29.65
CA ALA A 424 41.24 12.30 -28.65
C ALA A 424 41.97 13.67 -28.57
N THR A 425 41.28 14.74 -28.18
CA THR A 425 41.89 16.04 -27.81
C THR A 425 41.07 16.84 -26.76
N ALA A 426 41.77 17.76 -26.11
CA ALA A 426 41.47 18.55 -24.90
C ALA A 426 40.35 19.64 -25.01
N PRO A 427 40.02 20.39 -23.93
CA PRO A 427 38.72 21.08 -23.74
C PRO A 427 38.73 22.62 -23.92
N SER A 428 37.53 23.23 -23.76
CA SER A 428 37.18 24.67 -23.51
C SER A 428 36.27 25.28 -24.61
N PRO A 429 35.54 26.40 -24.36
CA PRO A 429 35.46 27.24 -23.16
C PRO A 429 34.02 27.47 -22.62
N ALA A 430 33.91 28.26 -21.54
CA ALA A 430 32.64 28.72 -20.99
C ALA A 430 31.94 29.74 -21.90
N VAL A 431 30.60 29.76 -21.88
CA VAL A 431 29.77 30.81 -22.49
C VAL A 431 28.94 31.50 -21.41
N GLN A 432 28.90 32.82 -21.48
CA GLN A 432 28.33 33.72 -20.48
C GLN A 432 26.79 33.76 -20.53
N ALA A 433 26.19 34.18 -19.43
CA ALA A 433 24.75 34.39 -19.31
C ALA A 433 24.26 35.52 -20.24
N ALA A 434 23.21 35.25 -21.02
CA ALA A 434 22.39 36.27 -21.65
C ALA A 434 21.14 36.50 -20.79
N ALA A 435 20.87 37.76 -20.43
CA ALA A 435 19.70 38.10 -19.62
C ALA A 435 18.41 37.96 -20.44
N ALA A 436 17.42 37.25 -19.90
CA ALA A 436 16.08 37.20 -20.49
C ALA A 436 15.30 38.48 -20.14
N THR A 437 14.82 39.20 -21.15
CA THR A 437 13.90 40.33 -20.98
C THR A 437 12.58 39.88 -20.36
N PRO A 438 12.02 40.62 -19.38
CA PRO A 438 10.75 40.24 -18.75
C PRO A 438 9.57 40.41 -19.73
N VAL A 439 8.72 39.38 -19.79
CA VAL A 439 7.45 39.43 -20.53
C VAL A 439 6.41 40.17 -19.67
N PRO A 440 5.69 41.18 -20.19
CA PRO A 440 4.65 41.88 -19.43
C PRO A 440 3.47 40.96 -19.08
N LEU A 441 2.94 41.09 -17.87
CA LEU A 441 1.70 40.42 -17.46
C LEU A 441 0.48 41.12 -18.11
N PRO A 442 -0.57 40.39 -18.50
CA PRO A 442 -1.78 40.96 -19.09
C PRO A 442 -2.61 41.75 -18.07
N GLU A 443 -3.27 42.82 -18.54
CA GLU A 443 -4.11 43.69 -17.70
C GLU A 443 -5.33 42.97 -17.10
N PRO A 444 -5.75 43.34 -15.87
CA PRO A 444 -6.96 42.78 -15.26
C PRO A 444 -8.23 43.25 -16.00
N ARG A 445 -9.16 42.32 -16.24
CA ARG A 445 -10.45 42.63 -16.87
C ARG A 445 -11.26 43.63 -16.02
N PRO A 446 -12.02 44.56 -16.63
CA PRO A 446 -12.87 45.48 -15.89
C PRO A 446 -13.92 44.74 -15.07
N LYS A 447 -14.20 45.26 -13.86
CA LYS A 447 -15.24 44.73 -12.97
C LYS A 447 -16.61 44.93 -13.61
N VAL A 448 -17.34 43.84 -13.85
CA VAL A 448 -18.77 43.89 -14.16
C VAL A 448 -19.52 43.92 -12.83
N GLU A 449 -20.30 44.97 -12.59
CA GLU A 449 -21.15 45.06 -11.40
C GLU A 449 -22.26 44.00 -11.43
N ALA A 450 -22.54 43.42 -10.26
CA ALA A 450 -23.55 42.37 -10.13
C ALA A 450 -24.96 42.97 -10.23
N VAL A 451 -25.69 42.63 -11.29
CA VAL A 451 -27.10 43.00 -11.43
C VAL A 451 -27.94 42.17 -10.44
N SER A 452 -28.58 42.85 -9.49
CA SER A 452 -29.45 42.23 -8.49
C SER A 452 -30.61 41.45 -9.14
N PRO A 453 -30.83 40.15 -8.78
CA PRO A 453 -31.94 39.39 -9.32
C PRO A 453 -33.28 39.87 -8.76
N GLN A 454 -34.23 40.24 -9.63
CA GLN A 454 -35.59 40.57 -9.23
C GLN A 454 -36.32 39.37 -8.58
N PRO A 455 -37.18 39.60 -7.58
CA PRO A 455 -37.92 38.53 -6.91
C PRO A 455 -38.97 37.90 -7.85
N ARG A 456 -38.86 36.59 -8.09
CA ARG A 456 -39.87 35.83 -8.83
C ARG A 456 -41.14 35.67 -7.99
N HIS A 457 -42.28 36.15 -8.51
CA HIS A 457 -43.59 35.95 -7.89
C HIS A 457 -43.97 34.46 -7.79
N LEU A 458 -44.15 33.98 -6.56
CA LEU A 458 -44.70 32.65 -6.29
C LEU A 458 -46.22 32.62 -6.53
N ARG A 459 -46.66 31.98 -7.63
CA ARG A 459 -48.08 31.63 -7.85
C ARG A 459 -48.50 30.53 -6.87
N ARG A 460 -49.28 30.88 -5.85
CA ARG A 460 -50.00 29.91 -4.99
C ARG A 460 -51.10 29.21 -5.79
N TYR A 461 -50.95 27.91 -6.05
CA TYR A 461 -52.07 27.06 -6.45
C TYR A 461 -52.89 26.66 -5.21
N ARG A 462 -54.16 27.09 -5.15
CA ARG A 462 -55.15 26.54 -4.22
C ARG A 462 -55.73 25.25 -4.83
N HIS A 463 -55.48 24.10 -4.22
CA HIS A 463 -56.36 22.95 -4.43
C HIS A 463 -57.53 23.00 -3.45
N ARG A 464 -58.74 23.08 -4.00
CA ARG A 464 -59.99 22.71 -3.31
C ARG A 464 -60.29 21.25 -3.64
N ARG A 465 -60.26 20.37 -2.64
CA ARG A 465 -61.38 19.50 -2.22
C ARG A 465 -60.92 18.63 -1.06
#